data_AF-B3PEX0-F1
#
_entry.id   AF-B3PEX0-F1
#
_cell.length_a   1.000
_cell.length_b   1.000
_cell.length_c   1.000
_cell.angle_alpha   90.00
_cell.angle_beta   90.00
_cell.angle_gamma   90.00
#
_symmetry.space_group_name_H-M   'P 1'
#
loop_
_entity.id
_entity.type
_entity.pdbx_description
1 polymer ?
#
loop_
_entity_poly.entity_id
_entity_poly.type
_entity_poly.pdbx_seq_one_letter_code
_entity_poly.pdbx_strand_id
1 'polypeptide(L)'
;MTSAATFTTTGSSAQAGHSGVTELVLANDSIEQLALILPMIAFLSNSQQERWVTWISPHPISRDLLETYGVNTRVLRFIHAQDGESARWIAWEALAAGTSHTVIASPGKLADKDLLQLEQAAYRGNSQGLLLRLR
;
A
#
# COMPACT_ATOMS: atom_id res chain seq x y z
N MET A 1 9.68 42.78 -38.42
CA MET A 1 9.02 43.27 -37.20
C MET A 1 7.69 42.52 -37.08
N THR A 2 7.70 41.40 -36.36
CA THR A 2 7.09 41.18 -35.02
C THR A 2 5.59 40.89 -35.16
N SER A 3 4.97 39.80 -34.66
CA SER A 3 5.32 38.80 -33.64
C SER A 3 4.40 37.58 -33.85
N ALA A 4 4.91 36.35 -33.74
CA ALA A 4 4.09 35.14 -33.64
C ALA A 4 4.11 34.67 -32.19
N ALA A 5 2.94 34.60 -31.55
CA ALA A 5 2.80 34.16 -30.17
C ALA A 5 3.09 32.66 -30.06
N THR A 6 4.19 32.30 -29.40
CA THR A 6 4.55 30.93 -29.08
C THR A 6 3.75 30.46 -27.88
N PHE A 7 2.81 29.53 -28.10
CA PHE A 7 2.19 28.77 -27.02
C PHE A 7 3.21 27.76 -26.48
N THR A 8 3.73 28.04 -25.30
CA THR A 8 4.52 27.07 -24.53
C THR A 8 3.55 26.24 -23.69
N THR A 9 3.19 25.05 -24.18
CA THR A 9 2.58 24.02 -23.34
C THR A 9 3.67 23.47 -22.45
N THR A 10 3.75 23.95 -21.21
CA THR A 10 4.59 23.36 -20.17
C THR A 10 4.01 21.98 -19.84
N GLY A 11 4.61 20.95 -20.44
CA GLY A 11 4.39 19.57 -20.05
C GLY A 11 4.86 19.38 -18.61
N SER A 12 3.91 19.13 -17.71
CA SER A 12 4.16 18.39 -16.50
C SER A 12 3.06 17.35 -16.39
N SER A 13 3.18 16.27 -17.18
CA SER A 13 2.50 15.02 -16.88
C SER A 13 3.20 14.40 -15.68
N ALA A 14 3.01 15.01 -14.50
CA ALA A 14 3.15 14.27 -13.26
C ALA A 14 2.14 13.14 -13.37
N GLN A 15 2.62 11.92 -13.62
CA GLN A 15 1.85 10.70 -13.51
C GLN A 15 1.03 10.84 -12.22
N ALA A 16 -0.28 11.00 -12.35
CA ALA A 16 -1.16 11.12 -11.19
C ALA A 16 -1.09 9.78 -10.46
N GLY A 17 -0.17 9.69 -9.50
CA GLY A 17 -0.08 8.58 -8.58
C GLY A 17 -1.44 8.49 -7.93
N HIS A 18 -2.18 7.43 -8.26
CA HIS A 18 -3.44 7.20 -7.58
C HIS A 18 -3.07 7.03 -6.10
N SER A 19 -3.67 7.82 -5.23
CA SER A 19 -3.52 7.73 -3.77
C SER A 19 -4.89 7.46 -3.19
N GLY A 20 -4.97 6.68 -2.12
CA GLY A 20 -6.25 6.30 -1.52
C GLY A 20 -6.14 4.98 -0.76
N VAL A 21 -7.29 4.45 -0.35
CA VAL A 21 -7.38 3.20 0.40
C VAL A 21 -8.34 2.27 -0.33
N THR A 22 -7.91 1.03 -0.53
CA THR A 22 -8.72 -0.08 -1.06
C THR A 22 -8.89 -1.13 0.01
N GLU A 23 -10.13 -1.59 0.23
CA GLU A 23 -10.41 -2.72 1.12
C GLU A 23 -10.54 -4.01 0.32
N LEU A 24 -9.83 -5.05 0.74
CA LEU A 24 -9.98 -6.41 0.24
C LEU A 24 -10.57 -7.28 1.34
N VAL A 25 -11.79 -7.77 1.10
CA VAL A 25 -12.52 -8.61 2.05
C VAL A 25 -12.30 -10.08 1.72
N LEU A 26 -11.62 -10.79 2.61
CA LEU A 26 -11.32 -12.22 2.56
C LEU A 26 -12.35 -13.01 3.37
N ALA A 27 -12.66 -14.23 2.93
CA ALA A 27 -13.67 -15.06 3.58
C ALA A 27 -13.21 -15.67 4.92
N ASN A 28 -11.90 -15.89 5.11
CA ASN A 28 -11.26 -16.25 6.38
C ASN A 28 -9.75 -15.95 6.32
N ASP A 29 -8.98 -16.39 7.32
CA ASP A 29 -7.51 -16.18 7.43
C ASP A 29 -6.71 -17.42 6.99
N SER A 30 -7.22 -18.19 6.03
CA SER A 30 -6.50 -19.38 5.55
C SER A 30 -5.30 -19.00 4.68
N ILE A 31 -4.30 -19.88 4.70
CA ILE A 31 -3.13 -19.80 3.81
C ILE A 31 -3.57 -19.76 2.34
N GLU A 32 -4.67 -20.42 1.99
CA GLU A 32 -5.21 -20.41 0.63
C GLU A 32 -5.62 -19.00 0.18
N GLN A 33 -6.21 -18.18 1.07
CA GLN A 33 -6.54 -16.80 0.74
C GLN A 33 -5.32 -15.90 0.72
N LEU A 34 -4.34 -16.17 1.57
CA LEU A 34 -3.05 -15.49 1.50
C LEU A 34 -2.38 -15.74 0.13
N ALA A 35 -2.44 -16.97 -0.37
CA ALA A 35 -1.93 -17.33 -1.69
C ALA A 35 -2.63 -16.58 -2.84
N LEU A 36 -3.89 -16.15 -2.67
CA LEU A 36 -4.59 -15.34 -3.66
C LEU A 36 -4.05 -13.91 -3.76
N ILE A 37 -3.52 -13.35 -2.66
CA ILE A 37 -3.02 -11.98 -2.64
C ILE A 37 -1.53 -11.88 -2.96
N LEU A 38 -0.76 -12.95 -2.77
CA LEU A 38 0.69 -12.97 -3.04
C LEU A 38 1.07 -12.55 -4.48
N PRO A 39 0.37 -12.98 -5.55
CA PRO A 39 0.66 -12.50 -6.91
C PRO A 39 0.50 -10.98 -7.08
N MET A 40 -0.51 -10.38 -6.41
CA MET A 40 -0.69 -8.93 -6.43
C MET A 40 0.45 -8.23 -5.67
N ILE A 41 0.88 -8.77 -4.53
CA ILE A 41 2.01 -8.23 -3.76
C ILE A 41 3.31 -8.35 -4.56
N ALA A 42 3.48 -9.45 -5.30
CA ALA A 42 4.58 -9.63 -6.23
C ALA A 42 4.56 -8.53 -7.29
N PHE A 43 3.42 -8.31 -7.95
CA PHE A 43 3.27 -7.21 -8.91
C PHE A 43 3.64 -5.85 -8.30
N LEU A 44 3.10 -5.51 -7.13
CA LEU A 44 3.35 -4.22 -6.46
C LEU A 44 4.84 -4.05 -6.14
N SER A 45 5.46 -5.05 -5.53
CA SER A 45 6.89 -5.04 -5.16
C SER A 45 7.84 -4.95 -6.37
N ASN A 46 7.37 -5.27 -7.57
CA ASN A 46 8.15 -5.14 -8.81
C ASN A 46 7.81 -3.88 -9.62
N SER A 47 6.72 -3.18 -9.29
CA SER A 47 6.20 -2.06 -10.09
C SER A 47 6.88 -0.71 -9.84
N GLN A 48 7.41 -0.48 -8.63
CA GLN A 48 8.14 0.73 -8.28
C GLN A 48 9.36 0.39 -7.42
N GLN A 49 10.56 0.77 -7.85
CA GLN A 49 11.80 0.34 -7.19
C GLN A 49 12.32 1.29 -6.10
N GLU A 50 11.76 2.50 -5.98
CA GLU A 50 12.31 3.55 -5.09
C GLU A 50 11.60 3.69 -3.74
N ARG A 51 10.45 3.03 -3.57
CA ARG A 51 9.64 3.12 -2.34
C ARG A 51 9.20 1.75 -1.87
N TRP A 52 9.07 1.60 -0.55
CA TRP A 52 8.72 0.33 0.07
C TRP A 52 7.31 -0.15 -0.31
N VAL A 53 7.13 -1.47 -0.37
CA VAL A 53 5.86 -2.10 -0.03
C VAL A 53 5.94 -2.43 1.45
N THR A 54 5.15 -1.76 2.29
CA THR A 54 5.11 -2.04 3.72
C THR A 54 3.95 -2.98 4.02
N TRP A 55 4.21 -4.10 4.67
CA TRP A 55 3.20 -5.07 5.10
C TRP A 55 3.17 -5.16 6.63
N ILE A 56 2.03 -4.78 7.21
CA ILE A 56 1.74 -4.82 8.63
C ILE A 56 0.81 -6.00 8.91
N SER A 57 1.29 -6.98 9.66
CA SER A 57 0.57 -8.24 9.90
C SER A 57 0.76 -8.74 11.34
N PRO A 58 -0.25 -9.39 11.94
CA PRO A 58 -0.10 -10.08 13.22
C PRO A 58 0.64 -11.43 13.10
N HIS A 59 0.73 -11.99 11.90
CA HIS A 59 1.37 -13.28 11.67
C HIS A 59 2.59 -13.11 10.75
N PRO A 60 3.71 -13.80 11.04
CA PRO A 60 4.86 -13.81 10.15
C PRO A 60 4.53 -14.55 8.85
N ILE A 61 5.19 -14.16 7.77
CA ILE A 61 5.12 -14.86 6.48
C ILE A 61 6.51 -15.36 6.14
N SER A 62 6.62 -16.61 5.68
CA SER A 62 7.93 -17.17 5.33
C SER A 62 8.49 -16.45 4.10
N ARG A 63 9.79 -16.15 4.15
CA ARG A 63 10.53 -15.57 3.02
C ARG A 63 10.46 -16.47 1.79
N ASP A 64 10.60 -17.78 1.98
CA ASP A 64 10.54 -18.79 0.92
C ASP A 64 9.20 -18.77 0.16
N LEU A 65 8.08 -18.63 0.89
CA LEU A 65 6.76 -18.48 0.27
C LEU A 65 6.68 -17.19 -0.55
N LEU A 66 7.14 -16.06 -0.01
CA LEU A 66 7.17 -14.78 -0.73
C LEU A 66 7.99 -14.91 -2.04
N GLU A 67 9.17 -15.50 -1.97
CA GLU A 67 10.07 -15.68 -3.11
C GLU A 67 9.49 -16.65 -4.14
N THR A 68 8.82 -17.72 -3.70
CA THR A 68 8.11 -18.68 -4.57
C THR A 68 7.04 -18.00 -5.43
N TYR A 69 6.34 -17.00 -4.87
CA TYR A 69 5.33 -16.23 -5.61
C TYR A 69 5.92 -15.01 -6.36
N GLY A 70 7.25 -14.86 -6.39
CA GLY A 70 7.92 -13.80 -7.13
C GLY A 70 7.91 -12.43 -6.45
N VAL A 71 7.64 -12.39 -5.13
CA VAL A 71 7.70 -11.13 -4.37
C VAL A 71 9.14 -10.66 -4.27
N ASN A 72 9.39 -9.40 -4.63
CA ASN A 72 10.69 -8.77 -4.47
C ASN A 72 10.92 -8.41 -2.99
N THR A 73 11.52 -9.33 -2.25
CA THR A 73 11.77 -9.18 -0.81
C THR A 73 12.80 -8.10 -0.46
N ARG A 74 13.49 -7.50 -1.46
CA ARG A 74 14.43 -6.38 -1.23
C ARG A 74 13.74 -5.05 -0.97
N VAL A 75 12.52 -4.89 -1.48
CA VAL A 75 11.70 -3.66 -1.32
C VAL A 75 10.46 -3.89 -0.45
N LEU A 76 10.34 -5.09 0.12
CA LEU A 76 9.28 -5.42 1.07
C LEU A 76 9.76 -5.11 2.50
N ARG A 77 9.02 -4.27 3.21
CA ARG A 77 9.20 -4.01 4.63
C ARG A 77 8.09 -4.72 5.40
N PHE A 78 8.45 -5.68 6.26
CA PHE A 78 7.48 -6.36 7.10
C PHE A 78 7.50 -5.76 8.51
N ILE A 79 6.32 -5.47 9.06
CA ILE A 79 6.14 -4.96 10.42
C ILE A 79 5.13 -5.84 11.14
N HIS A 80 5.52 -6.33 12.32
CA HIS A 80 4.62 -7.09 13.17
C HIS A 80 3.79 -6.15 14.05
N ALA A 81 2.47 -6.29 14.01
CA ALA A 81 1.55 -5.56 14.88
C ALA A 81 0.78 -6.53 15.78
N GLN A 82 0.74 -6.24 17.09
CA GLN A 82 0.17 -7.15 18.09
C GLN A 82 -1.37 -7.18 18.05
N ASP A 83 -1.98 -6.11 17.59
CA ASP A 83 -3.43 -5.94 17.52
C ASP A 83 -3.84 -4.98 16.38
N GLY A 84 -5.16 -4.87 16.17
CA GLY A 84 -5.73 -4.04 15.11
C GLY A 84 -5.60 -2.52 15.34
N GLU A 85 -5.43 -2.07 16.58
CA GLU A 85 -5.21 -0.65 16.89
C GLU A 85 -3.79 -0.24 16.52
N SER A 86 -2.81 -1.03 16.97
CA SER A 86 -1.40 -0.91 16.60
C SER A 86 -1.23 -0.98 15.08
N ALA A 87 -1.86 -1.96 14.43
CA ALA A 87 -1.79 -2.10 12.98
C ALA A 87 -2.31 -0.86 12.24
N ARG A 88 -3.39 -0.26 12.74
CA ARG A 88 -4.00 0.95 12.17
C ARG A 88 -3.14 2.19 12.38
N TRP A 89 -2.59 2.36 13.57
CA TRP A 89 -1.69 3.48 13.88
C TRP A 89 -0.41 3.41 13.03
N ILE A 90 0.23 2.23 12.95
CA ILE A 90 1.40 2.00 12.11
C ILE A 90 1.05 2.23 10.63
N ALA A 91 -0.11 1.78 10.17
CA ALA A 91 -0.55 1.99 8.79
C ALA A 91 -0.73 3.49 8.48
N TRP A 92 -1.36 4.23 9.38
CA TRP A 92 -1.52 5.68 9.27
C TRP A 92 -0.16 6.39 9.16
N GLU A 93 0.79 6.04 10.03
CA GLU A 93 2.12 6.65 10.03
C GLU A 93 2.90 6.30 8.75
N ALA A 94 2.89 5.04 8.34
CA ALA A 94 3.57 4.58 7.13
C ALA A 94 3.01 5.23 5.86
N LEU A 95 1.68 5.38 5.78
CA LEU A 95 1.00 6.08 4.69
C LEU A 95 1.38 7.56 4.68
N ALA A 96 1.26 8.25 5.82
CA ALA A 96 1.55 9.69 5.93
C ALA A 96 3.01 10.04 5.66
N ALA A 97 3.95 9.13 5.96
CA ALA A 97 5.37 9.32 5.74
C ALA A 97 5.78 9.30 4.25
N GLY A 98 4.99 8.66 3.38
CA GLY A 98 5.22 8.61 1.93
C GLY A 98 6.47 7.87 1.47
N THR A 99 7.16 7.18 2.39
CA THR A 99 8.33 6.34 2.08
C THR A 99 7.94 4.97 1.50
N SER A 100 6.66 4.61 1.61
CA SER A 100 6.08 3.44 0.95
C SER A 100 5.24 3.90 -0.23
N HIS A 101 5.17 3.12 -1.30
CA HIS A 101 4.17 3.35 -2.34
C HIS A 101 2.87 2.59 -2.05
N THR A 102 2.98 1.45 -1.36
CA THR A 102 1.85 0.69 -0.86
C THR A 102 2.06 0.31 0.60
N VAL A 103 1.02 0.48 1.41
CA VAL A 103 0.93 0.00 2.78
C VAL A 103 -0.21 -1.02 2.86
N ILE A 104 0.12 -2.26 3.20
CA ILE A 104 -0.80 -3.38 3.37
C ILE A 104 -0.99 -3.61 4.86
N ALA A 105 -2.24 -3.66 5.35
CA ALA A 105 -2.51 -3.87 6.76
C ALA A 105 -3.79 -4.67 7.02
N SER A 106 -3.82 -5.40 8.13
CA SER A 106 -5.01 -6.08 8.64
C SER A 106 -5.50 -5.44 9.96
N PRO A 107 -6.00 -4.19 9.98
CA PRO A 107 -6.36 -3.48 11.21
C PRO A 107 -7.68 -3.95 11.86
N GLY A 108 -8.30 -5.01 11.33
CA GLY A 108 -9.60 -5.50 11.75
C GLY A 108 -10.74 -4.59 11.31
N LYS A 109 -11.77 -4.44 12.15
CA LYS A 109 -12.91 -3.54 11.86
C LYS A 109 -12.48 -2.08 12.00
N LEU A 110 -12.77 -1.28 10.99
CA LEU A 110 -12.58 0.17 10.99
C LEU A 110 -13.94 0.87 11.15
N ALA A 111 -13.98 1.95 11.93
CA ALA A 111 -15.06 2.92 11.84
C ALA A 111 -14.80 3.87 10.66
N ASP A 112 -15.84 4.51 10.13
CA ASP A 112 -15.71 5.42 8.98
C ASP A 112 -14.70 6.54 9.22
N LYS A 113 -14.65 7.06 10.45
CA LYS A 113 -13.66 8.08 10.86
C LYS A 113 -12.22 7.59 10.71
N ASP A 114 -11.98 6.31 10.97
CA ASP A 114 -10.63 5.73 10.95
C ASP A 114 -10.21 5.46 9.51
N LEU A 115 -11.15 5.00 8.68
CA LEU A 115 -10.93 4.83 7.25
C LEU A 115 -10.60 6.18 6.60
N LEU A 116 -11.36 7.23 6.92
CA LEU A 116 -11.09 8.60 6.46
C LEU A 116 -9.69 9.09 6.87
N GLN A 117 -9.24 8.79 8.09
CA GLN A 117 -7.89 9.15 8.54
C GLN A 117 -6.80 8.43 7.73
N LEU A 118 -7.01 7.15 7.39
CA LEU A 118 -6.08 6.40 6.55
C LEU A 118 -6.07 6.93 5.11
N GLU A 119 -7.22 7.30 4.55
CA GLU A 119 -7.30 7.95 3.23
C GLU A 119 -6.52 9.27 3.22
N GLN A 120 -6.75 10.15 4.20
CA GLN A 120 -6.03 11.41 4.30
C GLN A 120 -4.51 11.20 4.42
N ALA A 121 -4.07 10.21 5.20
CA ALA A 121 -2.67 9.83 5.30
C ALA A 121 -2.11 9.33 3.95
N ALA A 122 -2.87 8.49 3.24
CA ALA A 122 -2.51 7.98 1.92
C ALA A 122 -2.33 9.12 0.91
N TYR A 123 -3.26 10.08 0.86
CA TYR A 123 -3.14 11.29 0.04
C TYR A 123 -1.91 12.12 0.44
N ARG A 124 -1.68 12.34 1.73
CA ARG A 124 -0.54 13.12 2.23
C ARG A 124 0.80 12.53 1.81
N GLY A 125 0.96 11.21 1.88
CA GLY A 125 2.20 10.52 1.50
C GLY A 125 2.25 10.03 0.06
N ASN A 126 1.29 10.42 -0.79
CA ASN A 126 1.17 9.92 -2.17
C ASN A 126 1.28 8.37 -2.24
N SER A 127 0.55 7.71 -1.37
CA SER A 127 0.64 6.27 -1.09
C SER A 127 -0.70 5.58 -1.33
N GLN A 128 -0.66 4.28 -1.54
CA GLN A 128 -1.83 3.41 -1.61
C GLN A 128 -1.96 2.61 -0.32
N GLY A 129 -3.14 2.61 0.29
CA GLY A 129 -3.51 1.71 1.37
C GLY A 129 -4.24 0.49 0.81
N LEU A 130 -3.81 -0.71 1.20
CA LEU A 130 -4.53 -1.95 0.94
C LEU A 130 -4.89 -2.59 2.29
N LEU A 131 -6.18 -2.55 2.63
CA LEU A 131 -6.66 -3.08 3.90
C LEU A 131 -7.23 -4.48 3.71
N LEU A 132 -6.62 -5.45 4.36
CA LEU A 132 -7.09 -6.82 4.37
C LEU A 132 -8.09 -7.00 5.52
N ARG A 133 -9.33 -7.34 5.19
CA ARG A 133 -10.39 -7.58 6.16
C ARG A 133 -10.89 -9.00 6.07
N LEU A 134 -11.12 -9.61 7.22
CA LEU A 134 -11.79 -10.90 7.32
C LEU A 134 -13.30 -10.66 7.47
N ARG A 135 -14.09 -11.47 6.78
CA ARG A 135 -15.56 -11.46 6.87
C ARG A 135 -16.05 -12.08 8.17
#